data_AF-A0A6I4SWK2-F1
#
_entry.id   AF-A0A6I4SWK2-F1
#
_cell.length_a   1.000
_cell.length_b   1.000
_cell.length_c   1.000
_cell.angle_alpha   90.00
_cell.angle_beta   90.00
_cell.angle_gamma   90.00
#
_symmetry.space_group_name_H-M   'P 1'
#
loop_
_entity.id
_entity.type
_entity.pdbx_description
1 polymer ?
#
loop_
_entity_poly.entity_id
_entity_poly.type
_entity_poly.pdbx_seq_one_letter_code
_entity_poly.pdbx_strand_id
1 'polypeptide(L)'
;MNAVPPTMTPGKAGRASFGQGAAGASSRKWAALQEAANVVATLAGLEQERPGAEVRNFPALIKDAAKWRRELADQQIDDMTAMMQPGIAALLGVNARGADPRPAALALWREYVAARGAVLALLPPSGNMGPPRTA
;
A
#
# COMPACT_ATOMS: atom_id res chain seq x y z
N MET A 1 41.12 -50.85 10.73
CA MET A 1 40.13 -50.27 9.79
C MET A 1 39.21 -49.36 10.60
N ASN A 2 39.44 -48.06 10.59
CA ASN A 2 38.56 -47.08 11.23
C ASN A 2 37.92 -46.23 10.12
N ALA A 3 36.60 -46.34 9.96
CA ALA A 3 35.85 -45.52 9.03
C ALA A 3 35.57 -44.15 9.66
N VAL A 4 35.99 -43.08 8.99
CA VAL A 4 35.63 -41.70 9.34
C VAL A 4 34.28 -41.38 8.70
N PRO A 5 33.27 -40.87 9.44
CA PRO A 5 31.99 -40.52 8.86
C PRO A 5 32.10 -39.22 8.04
N PRO A 6 31.34 -39.06 6.94
CA PRO A 6 31.32 -37.82 6.20
C PRO A 6 30.60 -36.72 6.99
N THR A 7 31.28 -35.58 7.15
CA THR A 7 30.71 -34.35 7.68
C THR A 7 29.67 -33.81 6.70
N MET A 8 28.38 -33.95 7.01
CA MET A 8 27.32 -33.25 6.28
C MET A 8 27.26 -31.81 6.76
N THR A 9 27.88 -30.90 6.01
CA THR A 9 27.69 -29.46 6.18
C THR A 9 26.26 -29.11 5.77
N PRO A 10 25.41 -28.53 6.66
CA PRO A 10 24.11 -28.07 6.24
C PRO A 10 24.31 -26.91 5.27
N GLY A 11 23.96 -27.13 4.01
CA GLY A 11 23.92 -26.09 2.99
C GLY A 11 23.11 -24.91 3.51
N LYS A 12 23.63 -23.70 3.36
CA LYS A 12 22.86 -22.47 3.56
C LYS A 12 21.67 -22.51 2.60
N ALA A 13 20.53 -22.99 3.09
CA ALA A 13 19.25 -22.71 2.47
C ALA A 13 19.18 -21.19 2.33
N GLY A 14 19.21 -20.72 1.08
CA GLY A 14 19.07 -19.31 0.76
C GLY A 14 17.84 -18.80 1.48
N ARG A 15 18.04 -17.90 2.44
CA ARG A 15 16.95 -17.23 3.14
C ARG A 15 16.21 -16.45 2.07
N ALA A 16 15.06 -16.98 1.72
CA ALA A 16 14.33 -16.65 0.54
C ALA A 16 13.92 -15.16 0.62
N SER A 17 14.43 -14.33 -0.31
CA SER A 17 14.18 -12.88 -0.42
C SER A 17 12.76 -12.56 -0.92
N PHE A 18 11.76 -13.34 -0.50
CA PHE A 18 10.36 -13.13 -0.92
C PHE A 18 9.73 -11.97 -0.16
N GLY A 19 10.15 -11.70 1.08
CA GLY A 19 9.61 -10.60 1.89
C GLY A 19 10.16 -9.21 1.52
N GLN A 20 11.43 -9.12 1.11
CA GLN A 20 12.05 -7.84 0.78
C GLN A 20 11.55 -7.28 -0.57
N GLY A 21 11.35 -8.16 -1.55
CA GLY A 21 10.76 -7.82 -2.86
C GLY A 21 9.28 -7.44 -2.77
N ALA A 22 8.51 -8.16 -1.95
CA ALA A 22 7.09 -7.88 -1.72
C ALA A 22 6.86 -6.49 -1.11
N ALA A 23 7.61 -6.13 -0.06
CA ALA A 23 7.50 -4.81 0.56
C ALA A 23 7.83 -3.64 -0.41
N GLY A 24 8.78 -3.87 -1.33
CA GLY A 24 9.09 -2.92 -2.40
C GLY A 24 7.99 -2.81 -3.45
N ALA A 25 7.30 -3.91 -3.76
CA ALA A 25 6.16 -3.91 -4.67
C ALA A 25 4.95 -3.20 -4.07
N SER A 26 4.62 -3.44 -2.80
CA SER A 26 3.53 -2.75 -2.09
C SER A 26 3.76 -1.26 -1.97
N SER A 27 5.01 -0.82 -1.76
CA SER A 27 5.35 0.61 -1.72
C SER A 27 5.09 1.32 -3.06
N ARG A 28 5.36 0.65 -4.18
CA ARG A 28 5.04 1.20 -5.52
C ARG A 28 3.54 1.23 -5.78
N LYS A 29 2.82 0.15 -5.44
CA LYS A 29 1.36 0.09 -5.55
C LYS A 29 0.70 1.19 -4.71
N TRP A 30 1.19 1.41 -3.49
CA TRP A 30 0.73 2.49 -2.62
C TRP A 30 0.88 3.87 -3.28
N ALA A 31 2.07 4.21 -3.81
CA ALA A 31 2.27 5.48 -4.50
C ALA A 31 1.34 5.62 -5.72
N ALA A 32 1.21 4.57 -6.53
CA ALA A 32 0.30 4.56 -7.67
C ALA A 32 -1.17 4.74 -7.27
N LEU A 33 -1.59 4.16 -6.13
CA LEU A 33 -2.94 4.33 -5.59
C LEU A 33 -3.20 5.78 -5.18
N GLN A 34 -2.22 6.49 -4.62
CA GLN A 34 -2.38 7.92 -4.29
C GLN A 34 -2.63 8.75 -5.56
N GLU A 35 -1.86 8.51 -6.62
CA GLU A 35 -2.04 9.22 -7.89
C GLU A 35 -3.37 8.87 -8.56
N ALA A 36 -3.74 7.59 -8.57
CA ALA A 36 -5.02 7.15 -9.09
C ALA A 36 -6.19 7.78 -8.33
N ALA A 37 -6.06 7.93 -7.01
CA ALA A 37 -7.08 8.57 -6.19
C ALA A 37 -7.18 10.08 -6.50
N ASN A 38 -6.07 10.78 -6.75
CA ASN A 38 -6.11 12.19 -7.17
C ASN A 38 -6.87 12.38 -8.49
N VAL A 39 -6.75 11.42 -9.43
CA VAL A 39 -7.57 11.41 -10.65
C VAL A 39 -9.05 11.27 -10.32
N VAL A 40 -9.43 10.33 -9.44
CA VAL A 40 -10.82 10.14 -9.03
C VAL A 40 -11.38 11.37 -8.31
N ALA A 41 -10.61 12.01 -7.42
CA ALA A 41 -11.00 13.26 -6.76
C ALA A 41 -11.26 14.37 -7.79
N THR A 42 -10.39 14.49 -8.79
CA THR A 42 -10.55 15.47 -9.88
C THR A 42 -11.82 15.20 -10.69
N LEU A 43 -12.10 13.93 -11.04
CA LEU A 43 -13.33 13.53 -11.73
C LEU A 43 -14.60 13.74 -10.87
N ALA A 44 -14.47 13.73 -9.54
CA ALA A 44 -15.54 14.04 -8.60
C ALA A 44 -15.75 15.55 -8.40
N GLY A 45 -14.89 16.41 -8.96
CA GLY A 45 -14.91 17.86 -8.74
C GLY A 45 -14.44 18.28 -7.35
N LEU A 46 -13.62 17.45 -6.70
CA LEU A 46 -13.01 17.74 -5.41
C LEU A 46 -11.65 18.42 -5.59
N GLU A 47 -11.27 19.26 -4.63
CA GLU A 47 -9.89 19.70 -4.51
C GLU A 47 -9.00 18.51 -4.13
N GLN A 48 -7.79 18.45 -4.72
CA GLN A 48 -6.86 17.37 -4.43
C GLN A 48 -6.45 17.40 -2.95
N GLU A 49 -6.60 16.27 -2.28
CA GLU A 49 -6.23 16.13 -0.88
C GLU A 49 -4.71 16.24 -0.72
N ARG A 50 -4.25 17.07 0.20
CA ARG A 50 -2.84 17.07 0.62
C ARG A 50 -2.58 15.86 1.52
N PRO A 51 -1.76 14.87 1.10
CA PRO A 51 -1.58 13.66 1.88
C PRO A 51 -0.95 13.96 3.25
N GLY A 52 -1.55 13.40 4.31
CA GLY A 52 -1.01 13.46 5.67
C GLY A 52 0.35 12.76 5.81
N ALA A 53 1.04 12.98 6.94
CA ALA A 53 2.38 12.42 7.16
C ALA A 53 2.41 10.89 7.10
N GLU A 54 1.40 10.21 7.64
CA GLU A 54 1.29 8.75 7.63
C GLU A 54 1.20 8.19 6.20
N VAL A 55 0.44 8.86 5.33
CA VAL A 55 0.32 8.47 3.92
C VAL A 55 1.66 8.58 3.18
N ARG A 56 2.39 9.66 3.40
CA ARG A 56 3.71 9.89 2.77
C ARG A 56 4.77 8.93 3.32
N ASN A 57 4.73 8.66 4.62
CA ASN A 57 5.72 7.83 5.31
C ASN A 57 5.35 6.33 5.35
N PHE A 58 4.22 5.94 4.77
CA PHE A 58 3.72 4.56 4.79
C PHE A 58 4.81 3.52 4.42
N PRO A 59 5.61 3.67 3.34
CA PRO A 59 6.65 2.70 3.01
C PRO A 59 7.72 2.48 4.08
N ALA A 60 7.96 3.50 4.93
CA ALA A 60 8.86 3.37 6.06
C ALA A 60 8.13 2.71 7.25
N LEU A 61 6.95 3.24 7.61
CA LEU A 61 6.19 2.82 8.78
C LEU A 61 5.73 1.35 8.69
N ILE A 62 5.34 0.88 7.50
CA ILE A 62 4.87 -0.50 7.34
C ILE A 62 6.01 -1.52 7.47
N LYS A 63 7.26 -1.15 7.18
CA LYS A 63 8.41 -2.05 7.35
C LYS A 63 8.60 -2.42 8.82
N ASP A 64 8.32 -1.48 9.71
CA ASP A 64 8.46 -1.64 11.17
C ASP A 64 7.27 -2.36 11.81
N ALA A 65 6.19 -2.63 11.07
CA ALA A 65 5.01 -3.31 11.59
C ALA A 65 5.24 -4.80 11.89
N ALA A 66 4.37 -5.41 12.69
CA ALA A 66 4.37 -6.87 12.85
C ALA A 66 4.07 -7.58 11.52
N LYS A 67 4.60 -8.80 11.32
CA LYS A 67 4.48 -9.53 10.04
C LYS A 67 3.03 -9.66 9.55
N TRP A 68 2.10 -10.04 10.41
CA TRP A 68 0.69 -10.19 10.06
C TRP A 68 0.03 -8.88 9.62
N ARG A 69 0.47 -7.73 10.18
CA ARG A 69 -0.02 -6.40 9.78
C ARG A 69 0.46 -6.04 8.39
N ARG A 70 1.71 -6.38 8.06
CA ARG A 70 2.27 -6.19 6.71
C ARG A 70 1.51 -7.02 5.69
N GLU A 71 1.31 -8.31 5.98
CA GLU A 71 0.58 -9.21 5.07
C GLU A 71 -0.87 -8.75 4.84
N LEU A 72 -1.55 -8.27 5.89
CA LEU A 72 -2.90 -7.73 5.75
C LEU A 72 -2.92 -6.39 4.98
N ALA A 73 -1.95 -5.51 5.22
CA ALA A 73 -1.82 -4.26 4.46
C ALA A 73 -1.53 -4.52 2.97
N ASP A 74 -0.68 -5.51 2.67
CA ASP A 74 -0.38 -5.93 1.29
C ASP A 74 -1.66 -6.42 0.58
N GLN A 75 -2.46 -7.26 1.24
CA GLN A 75 -3.75 -7.72 0.71
C GLN A 75 -4.72 -6.56 0.47
N GLN A 76 -4.87 -5.66 1.43
CA GLN A 76 -5.74 -4.49 1.28
C GLN A 76 -5.28 -3.56 0.14
N ILE A 77 -3.97 -3.38 -0.06
CA ILE A 77 -3.43 -2.63 -1.20
C ILE A 77 -3.79 -3.31 -2.53
N ASP A 78 -3.76 -4.64 -2.58
CA ASP A 78 -4.16 -5.40 -3.76
C ASP A 78 -5.66 -5.25 -4.05
N ASP A 79 -6.51 -5.33 -3.02
CA ASP A 79 -7.96 -5.09 -3.13
C ASP A 79 -8.26 -3.67 -3.60
N MET A 80 -7.57 -2.66 -3.03
CA MET A 80 -7.70 -1.27 -3.47
C MET A 80 -7.27 -1.09 -4.92
N THR A 81 -6.22 -1.78 -5.37
CA THR A 81 -5.79 -1.74 -6.76
C THR A 81 -6.84 -2.37 -7.67
N ALA A 82 -7.40 -3.51 -7.26
CA ALA A 82 -8.42 -4.23 -8.01
C ALA A 82 -9.73 -3.46 -8.16
N MET A 83 -10.11 -2.62 -7.18
CA MET A 83 -11.30 -1.74 -7.32
C MET A 83 -10.99 -0.48 -8.15
N MET A 84 -9.82 0.13 -7.98
CA MET A 84 -9.49 1.43 -8.57
C MET A 84 -9.33 1.36 -10.09
N GLN A 85 -8.65 0.34 -10.61
CA GLN A 85 -8.42 0.20 -12.05
C GLN A 85 -9.71 0.14 -12.88
N PRO A 86 -10.65 -0.80 -12.62
CA PRO A 86 -11.91 -0.84 -13.36
C PRO A 86 -12.82 0.35 -13.03
N GLY A 87 -12.80 0.86 -11.79
CA GLY A 87 -13.57 2.04 -11.40
C GLY A 87 -13.21 3.27 -12.23
N ILE A 88 -11.92 3.57 -12.36
CA ILE A 88 -11.43 4.68 -13.20
C ILE A 88 -11.77 4.46 -14.67
N ALA A 89 -11.57 3.25 -15.20
CA ALA A 89 -11.91 2.93 -16.59
C ALA A 89 -13.40 3.16 -16.88
N ALA A 90 -14.29 2.77 -15.95
CA ALA A 90 -15.72 3.00 -16.06
C ALA A 90 -16.07 4.50 -16.04
N LEU A 91 -15.47 5.28 -15.13
CA LEU A 91 -15.68 6.74 -15.06
C LEU A 91 -15.25 7.45 -16.34
N LEU A 92 -14.11 7.08 -16.90
CA LEU A 92 -13.65 7.60 -18.19
C LEU A 92 -14.59 7.22 -19.33
N GLY A 93 -15.12 5.99 -19.33
CA GLY A 93 -16.11 5.54 -20.30
C GLY A 93 -17.44 6.30 -20.23
N VAL A 94 -17.92 6.61 -19.01
CA VAL A 94 -19.12 7.44 -18.78
C VAL A 94 -18.88 8.85 -19.31
N ASN A 95 -17.74 9.46 -18.95
CA ASN A 95 -17.36 10.80 -19.39
C ASN A 95 -17.22 10.89 -20.92
N ALA A 96 -16.61 9.90 -21.55
CA ALA A 96 -16.45 9.82 -23.01
C ALA A 96 -17.79 9.73 -23.76
N ARG A 97 -18.85 9.25 -23.10
CA ARG A 97 -20.22 9.20 -23.64
C ARG A 97 -21.01 10.50 -23.39
N GLY A 98 -20.38 11.51 -22.79
CA GLY A 98 -21.00 12.80 -22.46
C GLY A 98 -21.90 12.76 -21.21
N ALA A 99 -21.89 11.67 -20.46
CA ALA A 99 -22.61 11.58 -19.19
C ALA A 99 -21.75 12.09 -18.03
N ASP A 100 -22.38 12.59 -16.98
CA ASP A 100 -21.70 13.15 -15.80
C ASP A 100 -21.14 12.02 -14.90
N PRO A 101 -19.80 11.88 -14.76
CA PRO A 101 -19.20 10.84 -13.92
C PRO A 101 -19.15 11.24 -12.45
N ARG A 102 -19.41 12.51 -12.08
CA ARG A 102 -19.13 13.05 -10.74
C ARG A 102 -19.77 12.25 -9.60
N PRO A 103 -21.05 11.83 -9.66
CA PRO A 103 -21.67 11.08 -8.56
C PRO A 103 -20.97 9.74 -8.30
N ALA A 104 -20.62 9.02 -9.37
CA ALA A 104 -19.92 7.74 -9.28
C ALA A 104 -18.46 7.93 -8.84
N ALA A 105 -17.80 8.99 -9.30
CA ALA A 105 -16.44 9.34 -8.88
C ALA A 105 -16.38 9.69 -7.38
N LEU A 106 -17.38 10.43 -6.87
CA LEU A 106 -17.48 10.75 -5.45
C LEU A 106 -17.67 9.49 -4.59
N ALA A 107 -18.48 8.54 -5.05
CA ALA A 107 -18.65 7.26 -4.36
C ALA A 107 -17.32 6.48 -4.30
N LEU A 108 -16.65 6.30 -5.44
CA LEU A 108 -15.37 5.60 -5.51
C LEU A 108 -14.29 6.29 -4.65
N TRP A 109 -14.24 7.62 -4.65
CA TRP A 109 -13.32 8.39 -3.80
C TRP A 109 -13.54 8.11 -2.31
N ARG A 110 -14.81 8.08 -1.86
CA ARG A 110 -15.15 7.80 -0.45
C ARG A 110 -14.74 6.38 -0.04
N GLU A 111 -15.00 5.40 -0.90
CA GLU A 111 -14.57 4.01 -0.65
C GLU A 111 -13.05 3.91 -0.56
N TYR A 112 -12.33 4.58 -1.46
CA TYR A 112 -10.88 4.66 -1.40
C TYR A 112 -10.38 5.30 -0.10
N VAL A 113 -10.96 6.43 0.35
CA VAL A 113 -10.57 7.10 1.60
C VAL A 113 -10.79 6.19 2.80
N ALA A 114 -11.93 5.48 2.84
CA ALA A 114 -12.24 4.52 3.90
C ALA A 114 -11.24 3.35 3.91
N ALA A 115 -10.98 2.74 2.75
CA ALA A 115 -10.02 1.65 2.61
C ALA A 115 -8.60 2.09 2.98
N ARG A 116 -8.17 3.28 2.53
CA ARG A 116 -6.89 3.88 2.90
C ARG A 116 -6.77 4.08 4.41
N GLY A 117 -7.83 4.56 5.06
CA GLY A 117 -7.89 4.68 6.51
C GLY A 117 -7.69 3.34 7.23
N ALA A 118 -8.31 2.27 6.73
CA ALA A 118 -8.13 0.92 7.27
C ALA A 118 -6.68 0.42 7.14
N VAL A 119 -6.03 0.68 6.00
CA VAL A 119 -4.60 0.35 5.79
C VAL A 119 -3.71 1.13 6.76
N LEU A 120 -3.96 2.43 6.94
CA LEU A 120 -3.18 3.25 7.86
C LEU A 120 -3.34 2.81 9.32
N ALA A 121 -4.50 2.29 9.71
CA ALA A 121 -4.73 1.74 11.05
C ALA A 121 -3.88 0.49 11.36
N LEU A 122 -3.31 -0.17 10.33
CA LEU A 122 -2.37 -1.28 10.49
C LEU A 122 -0.93 -0.81 10.76
N LEU A 123 -0.63 0.47 10.59
CA LEU A 123 0.68 1.00 10.91
C LEU A 123 0.97 0.83 12.41
N PRO A 124 2.25 0.69 12.81
CA PRO A 124 2.59 0.83 14.22
C PRO A 124 2.04 2.17 14.73
N PRO A 125 1.55 2.26 15.98
CA PRO A 125 1.25 3.55 16.56
C PRO A 125 2.45 4.43 16.34
N SER A 126 2.24 5.67 15.88
CA SER A 126 3.27 6.70 15.82
C SER A 126 3.79 6.90 17.23
N GLY A 127 4.72 6.03 17.64
CA GLY A 127 5.27 6.00 18.98
C GLY A 127 5.87 7.35 19.19
N ASN A 128 5.37 8.06 20.21
CA ASN A 128 5.94 9.25 20.80
C ASN A 128 7.42 9.34 20.42
N MET A 129 7.77 10.19 19.44
CA MET A 129 9.16 10.34 19.05
C MET A 129 9.92 10.60 20.33
N GLY A 130 10.80 9.66 20.71
CA GLY A 130 11.72 9.87 21.81
C GLY A 130 12.43 11.22 21.63
N PRO A 131 12.91 11.83 22.72
CA PRO A 131 13.33 13.23 22.73
C PRO A 131 14.21 13.57 21.53
N PRO A 132 14.05 14.77 20.95
CA PRO A 132 14.76 15.15 19.73
C PRO A 132 16.25 14.88 19.93
N ARG A 133 16.85 14.15 18.98
CA ARG A 133 18.30 13.99 18.95
C ARG A 133 18.90 15.35 18.61
N THR A 134 19.18 16.16 19.62
CA THR A 134 20.07 17.30 19.52
C THR A 134 21.46 16.76 19.18
N ALA A 135 21.92 17.08 17.98
CA ALA A 135 23.33 17.03 17.59
C ALA A 135 24.03 18.28 18.12
#